data_AF-A0A0C1KY44-F1
#
_entry.id   AF-A0A0C1KY44-F1
#
_cell.length_a   1.000
_cell.length_b   1.000
_cell.length_c   1.000
_cell.angle_alpha   90.00
_cell.angle_beta   90.00
_cell.angle_gamma   90.00
#
_symmetry.space_group_name_H-M   'P 1'
#
loop_
_entity.id
_entity.type
_entity.pdbx_description
1 polymer ?
#
loop_
_entity_poly.entity_id
_entity_poly.type
_entity_poly.pdbx_seq_one_letter_code
_entity_poly.pdbx_strand_id
1 'polypeptide(L)'
;MGLANYLNTIHSKYPKMKKLVLSIGLLGLTIAVEAQSKKEIKREKARAEKEAKKEFRSAKKGDEYARVSIEEKLYHNKEELEKEEKEMFKRAGLEEIDGLMVQAINREYHSKANRVKEDESLSQVQRQQQLQEMNRERQERILSIVGSSKKAGLDKEEKTWRESRGLGDWHNGYGNENPKWKN
;
A
#
# COMPACT_ATOMS: atom_id res chain seq x y z
N MET A 1 -9.69 -6.38 79.54
CA MET A 1 -8.24 -6.61 79.29
C MET A 1 -8.04 -6.73 77.79
N GLY A 2 -7.27 -5.82 77.18
CA GLY A 2 -7.17 -5.72 75.72
C GLY A 2 -6.41 -6.88 75.07
N LEU A 3 -6.74 -7.17 73.81
CA LEU A 3 -6.09 -8.16 72.94
C LEU A 3 -4.55 -8.09 73.00
N ALA A 4 -3.99 -6.90 73.14
CA ALA A 4 -2.55 -6.67 73.30
C ALA A 4 -1.96 -7.33 74.55
N ASN A 5 -2.66 -7.32 75.68
CA ASN A 5 -2.19 -7.95 76.93
C ASN A 5 -2.29 -9.48 76.85
N TYR A 6 -3.33 -10.02 76.22
CA TYR A 6 -3.50 -11.46 76.04
C TYR A 6 -2.44 -12.05 75.10
N LEU A 7 -2.10 -11.33 74.03
CA LEU A 7 -1.03 -11.72 73.11
C LEU A 7 0.35 -11.69 73.78
N ASN A 8 0.61 -10.74 74.70
CA ASN A 8 1.89 -10.67 75.39
C ASN A 8 2.12 -11.83 76.38
N THR A 9 1.06 -12.35 77.02
CA THR A 9 1.19 -13.49 77.95
C THR A 9 1.46 -14.80 77.22
N ILE A 10 0.80 -15.04 76.08
CA ILE A 10 1.06 -16.21 75.23
C ILE A 10 2.45 -16.14 74.59
N HIS A 11 2.94 -14.92 74.29
CA HIS A 11 4.25 -14.66 73.68
C HIS A 11 5.46 -15.11 74.53
N SER A 12 5.37 -15.01 75.86
CA SER A 12 6.45 -15.43 76.76
C SER A 12 6.57 -16.96 76.85
N LYS A 13 5.43 -17.65 76.79
CA LYS A 13 5.34 -19.08 77.10
C LYS A 13 5.69 -20.00 75.93
N TYR A 14 5.53 -19.53 74.68
CA TYR A 14 5.73 -20.34 73.47
C TYR A 14 6.48 -19.58 72.36
N PRO A 15 7.80 -19.35 72.50
CA PRO A 15 8.60 -18.59 71.53
C PRO A 15 8.61 -19.22 70.13
N LYS A 16 8.38 -20.54 70.02
CA LYS A 16 8.24 -21.22 68.72
C LYS A 16 6.90 -20.89 68.02
N MET A 17 5.80 -20.71 68.76
CA MET A 17 4.51 -20.29 68.18
C MET A 17 4.53 -18.84 67.71
N LYS A 18 5.33 -17.96 68.34
CA LYS A 18 5.55 -16.58 67.87
C LYS A 18 6.07 -16.55 66.43
N LYS A 19 7.13 -17.33 66.16
CA LYS A 19 7.72 -17.40 64.82
C LYS A 19 6.72 -17.96 63.80
N LEU A 20 5.92 -18.95 64.21
CA LEU A 20 4.90 -19.55 63.36
C LEU A 20 3.78 -18.56 62.99
N VAL A 21 3.20 -17.86 63.96
CA VAL A 21 2.11 -16.89 63.71
C VAL A 21 2.60 -15.70 62.87
N LEU A 22 3.81 -15.18 63.14
CA LEU A 22 4.43 -14.15 62.31
C LEU A 22 4.67 -14.64 60.87
N SER A 23 5.15 -15.88 60.71
CA SER A 23 5.38 -16.45 59.37
C SER A 23 4.09 -16.64 58.57
N ILE A 24 2.99 -17.05 59.22
CA ILE A 24 1.67 -17.20 58.58
C ILE A 24 1.09 -15.83 58.21
N GLY A 25 1.25 -14.81 59.06
CA GLY A 25 0.82 -13.44 58.75
C GLY A 25 1.57 -12.82 57.56
N LEU A 26 2.88 -13.05 57.47
CA LEU A 26 3.71 -12.64 56.33
C LEU A 26 3.28 -13.34 55.04
N LEU A 27 2.99 -14.65 55.09
CA LEU A 27 2.49 -15.42 53.95
C LEU A 27 1.10 -14.93 53.47
N GLY A 28 0.22 -14.55 54.38
CA GLY A 28 -1.09 -13.97 54.03
C GLY A 28 -0.96 -12.62 53.31
N LEU A 29 -0.03 -11.76 53.76
CA LEU A 29 0.24 -10.46 53.14
C LEU A 29 0.85 -10.60 51.74
N THR A 30 1.79 -11.52 51.52
CA THR A 30 2.37 -11.73 50.18
C THR A 30 1.34 -12.25 49.18
N ILE A 31 0.48 -13.20 49.58
CA ILE A 31 -0.60 -13.71 48.73
C ILE A 31 -1.61 -12.60 48.36
N ALA A 32 -1.95 -11.71 49.30
CA ALA A 32 -2.86 -10.60 49.05
C ALA A 32 -2.27 -9.56 48.08
N VAL A 33 -0.97 -9.24 48.21
CA VAL A 33 -0.24 -8.34 47.31
C VAL A 33 -0.15 -8.93 45.89
N GLU A 34 0.15 -10.23 45.76
CA GLU A 34 0.16 -10.89 44.45
C GLU A 34 -1.24 -10.92 43.80
N ALA A 35 -2.30 -11.09 44.58
CA ALA A 35 -3.67 -11.08 44.07
C ALA A 35 -4.12 -9.67 43.61
N GLN A 36 -3.72 -8.61 44.32
CA GLN A 36 -3.94 -7.23 43.88
C GLN A 36 -3.14 -6.90 42.62
N SER A 37 -1.86 -7.26 42.57
CA SER A 37 -1.00 -7.09 41.40
C SER A 37 -1.57 -7.78 40.15
N LYS A 38 -2.03 -9.04 40.26
CA LYS A 38 -2.67 -9.76 39.15
C LYS A 38 -3.94 -9.07 38.64
N LYS A 39 -4.74 -8.46 39.52
CA LYS A 39 -5.95 -7.71 39.12
C LYS A 39 -5.59 -6.41 38.41
N GLU A 40 -4.56 -5.69 38.86
CA GLU A 40 -4.10 -4.47 38.21
C GLU A 40 -3.51 -4.76 36.84
N ILE A 41 -2.63 -5.75 36.72
CA ILE A 41 -2.05 -6.19 35.44
C ILE A 41 -3.17 -6.58 34.45
N LYS A 42 -4.23 -7.26 34.90
CA LYS A 42 -5.36 -7.62 34.03
C LYS A 42 -6.16 -6.39 33.56
N ARG A 43 -6.34 -5.39 34.43
CA ARG A 43 -7.03 -4.13 34.08
C ARG A 43 -6.20 -3.30 33.11
N GLU A 44 -4.89 -3.24 33.30
CA GLU A 44 -3.96 -2.51 32.45
C GLU A 44 -3.88 -3.13 31.05
N LYS A 45 -3.75 -4.47 30.95
CA LYS A 45 -3.84 -5.18 29.67
C LYS A 45 -5.16 -4.92 28.93
N ALA A 46 -6.29 -4.89 29.65
CA ALA A 46 -7.59 -4.60 29.04
C ALA A 46 -7.74 -3.14 28.58
N ARG A 47 -7.04 -2.19 29.22
CA ARG A 47 -6.99 -0.79 28.76
C ARG A 47 -6.11 -0.65 27.52
N ALA A 48 -4.91 -1.21 27.55
CA ALA A 48 -3.99 -1.23 26.41
C ALA A 48 -4.62 -1.89 25.16
N GLU A 49 -5.33 -3.01 25.33
CA GLU A 49 -6.02 -3.67 24.21
C GLU A 49 -7.16 -2.81 23.63
N LYS A 50 -7.89 -2.06 24.47
CA LYS A 50 -8.94 -1.13 24.01
C LYS A 50 -8.37 0.06 23.28
N GLU A 51 -7.24 0.61 23.73
CA GLU A 51 -6.54 1.70 23.05
C GLU A 51 -5.97 1.24 21.71
N ALA A 52 -5.27 0.11 21.67
CA ALA A 52 -4.78 -0.49 20.42
C ALA A 52 -5.92 -0.77 19.42
N LYS A 53 -7.08 -1.25 19.88
CA LYS A 53 -8.27 -1.43 19.02
C LYS A 53 -8.85 -0.12 18.51
N LYS A 54 -8.78 0.98 19.28
CA LYS A 54 -9.23 2.30 18.83
C LYS A 54 -8.29 2.86 17.77
N GLU A 55 -6.98 2.80 18.02
CA GLU A 55 -5.96 3.24 17.06
C GLU A 55 -6.04 2.47 15.75
N PHE A 56 -6.20 1.15 15.80
CA PHE A 56 -6.38 0.32 14.61
C PHE A 56 -7.65 0.68 13.82
N ARG A 57 -8.75 1.01 14.51
CA ARG A 57 -10.00 1.45 13.86
C ARG A 57 -9.89 2.85 13.24
N SER A 58 -9.17 3.79 13.88
CA SER A 58 -8.92 5.11 13.31
C SER A 58 -7.97 5.05 12.11
N ALA A 59 -6.92 4.23 12.18
CA ALA A 59 -6.01 4.00 11.07
C ALA A 59 -6.74 3.40 9.85
N LYS A 60 -7.57 2.37 10.07
CA LYS A 60 -8.36 1.74 9.00
C LYS A 60 -9.33 2.72 8.33
N LYS A 61 -9.95 3.64 9.09
CA LYS A 61 -10.81 4.69 8.52
C LYS A 61 -9.99 5.71 7.72
N GLY A 62 -8.82 6.12 8.21
CA GLY A 62 -7.92 7.01 7.47
C GLY A 62 -7.50 6.43 6.11
N ASP A 63 -7.15 5.14 6.08
CA ASP A 63 -6.79 4.43 4.86
C ASP A 63 -7.97 4.31 3.88
N GLU A 64 -9.19 4.12 4.38
CA GLU A 64 -10.39 4.03 3.56
C GLU A 64 -10.75 5.39 2.90
N TYR A 65 -10.67 6.49 3.65
CA TYR A 65 -10.86 7.83 3.08
C TYR A 65 -9.77 8.19 2.06
N ALA A 66 -8.51 7.79 2.31
CA ALA A 66 -7.43 7.99 1.36
C ALA A 66 -7.69 7.23 0.04
N ARG A 67 -8.14 5.97 0.12
CA ARG A 67 -8.47 5.14 -1.05
C ARG A 67 -9.61 5.74 -1.88
N VAL A 68 -10.71 6.14 -1.24
CA VAL A 68 -11.85 6.77 -1.94
C VAL A 68 -11.44 8.07 -2.62
N SER A 69 -10.62 8.91 -1.97
CA SER A 69 -10.17 10.17 -2.59
C SER A 69 -9.21 9.97 -3.77
N ILE A 70 -8.42 8.88 -3.76
CA ILE A 70 -7.55 8.50 -4.87
C ILE A 70 -8.39 7.97 -6.03
N GLU A 71 -9.37 7.13 -5.74
CA GLU A 71 -10.25 6.55 -6.75
C GLU A 71 -11.09 7.63 -7.45
N GLU A 72 -11.65 8.59 -6.71
CA GLU A 72 -12.40 9.72 -7.27
C GLU A 72 -11.53 10.62 -8.18
N LYS A 73 -10.26 10.87 -7.78
CA LYS A 73 -9.28 11.57 -8.63
C LYS A 73 -8.92 10.77 -9.89
N LEU A 74 -8.86 9.44 -9.79
CA LEU A 74 -8.59 8.58 -10.94
C LEU A 74 -9.77 8.56 -11.92
N TYR A 75 -11.01 8.57 -11.45
CA TYR A 75 -12.21 8.61 -12.30
C TYR A 75 -12.34 9.92 -13.07
N HIS A 76 -12.18 11.07 -12.42
CA HIS A 76 -12.24 12.36 -13.11
C HIS A 76 -11.11 12.52 -14.13
N ASN A 77 -9.90 12.08 -13.78
CA ASN A 77 -8.78 12.11 -14.71
C ASN A 77 -9.02 11.18 -15.91
N LYS A 78 -9.68 10.02 -15.72
CA LYS A 78 -9.95 9.08 -16.82
C LYS A 78 -10.82 9.69 -17.93
N GLU A 79 -11.89 10.40 -17.58
CA GLU A 79 -12.76 11.00 -18.61
C GLU A 79 -12.05 12.12 -19.37
N GLU A 80 -11.26 12.94 -18.69
CA GLU A 80 -10.42 13.97 -19.31
C GLU A 80 -9.36 13.34 -20.23
N LEU A 81 -8.70 12.28 -19.79
CA LEU A 81 -7.73 11.52 -20.61
C LEU A 81 -8.38 10.94 -21.87
N GLU A 82 -9.58 10.37 -21.76
CA GLU A 82 -10.30 9.84 -22.91
C GLU A 82 -10.73 10.94 -23.89
N LYS A 83 -11.08 12.13 -23.40
CA LYS A 83 -11.38 13.30 -24.25
C LYS A 83 -10.12 13.79 -24.96
N GLU A 84 -9.02 13.97 -24.23
CA GLU A 84 -7.74 14.38 -24.79
C GLU A 84 -7.21 13.38 -25.84
N GLU A 85 -7.35 12.08 -25.58
CA GLU A 85 -6.96 11.01 -26.52
C GLU A 85 -7.80 11.10 -27.81
N LYS A 86 -9.12 11.29 -27.69
CA LYS A 86 -9.99 11.48 -28.86
C LYS A 86 -9.64 12.74 -29.65
N GLU A 87 -9.33 13.84 -28.97
CA GLU A 87 -8.89 15.07 -29.63
C GLU A 87 -7.54 14.91 -30.33
N MET A 88 -6.61 14.17 -29.72
CA MET A 88 -5.32 13.83 -30.32
C MET A 88 -5.53 13.03 -31.63
N PHE A 89 -6.40 12.01 -31.62
CA PHE A 89 -6.73 11.25 -32.84
C PHE A 89 -7.34 12.14 -33.93
N LYS A 90 -8.24 13.04 -33.56
CA LYS A 90 -8.81 14.01 -34.51
C LYS A 90 -7.74 14.93 -35.11
N ARG A 91 -6.83 15.46 -34.29
CA ARG A 91 -5.71 16.31 -34.78
C ARG A 91 -4.75 15.54 -35.70
N ALA A 92 -4.54 14.26 -35.43
CA ALA A 92 -3.77 13.36 -36.29
C ALA A 92 -4.52 12.93 -37.58
N GLY A 93 -5.76 13.38 -37.79
CA GLY A 93 -6.55 13.06 -38.98
C GLY A 93 -7.09 11.63 -39.00
N LEU A 94 -7.20 10.99 -37.83
CA LEU A 94 -7.85 9.69 -37.71
C LEU A 94 -9.37 9.87 -37.70
N GLU A 95 -10.06 8.98 -38.42
CA GLU A 95 -11.51 8.87 -38.31
C GLU A 95 -11.87 8.20 -36.98
N GLU A 96 -13.14 8.31 -36.57
CA GLU A 96 -13.59 7.73 -35.29
C GLU A 96 -13.34 6.22 -35.23
N ILE A 97 -13.59 5.52 -36.33
CA ILE A 97 -13.37 4.06 -36.43
C ILE A 97 -11.87 3.74 -36.30
N ASP A 98 -11.01 4.46 -37.03
CA ASP A 98 -9.55 4.30 -36.95
C ASP A 98 -9.06 4.52 -35.51
N GLY A 99 -9.54 5.58 -34.86
CA GLY A 99 -9.20 5.91 -33.47
C GLY A 99 -9.61 4.80 -32.49
N LEU A 100 -10.81 4.25 -32.64
CA LEU A 100 -11.27 3.11 -31.81
C LEU A 100 -10.41 1.87 -32.01
N MET A 101 -9.99 1.58 -33.25
CA MET A 101 -9.10 0.44 -33.53
C MET A 101 -7.71 0.64 -32.93
N VAL A 102 -7.13 1.83 -33.05
CA VAL A 102 -5.84 2.17 -32.43
C VAL A 102 -5.93 2.06 -30.91
N GLN A 103 -7.00 2.55 -30.30
CA GLN A 103 -7.22 2.44 -28.87
C GLN A 103 -7.33 0.98 -28.40
N ALA A 104 -8.02 0.14 -29.17
CA ALA A 104 -8.11 -1.29 -28.90
C ALA A 104 -6.73 -1.99 -28.96
N ILE A 105 -5.91 -1.67 -29.97
CA ILE A 105 -4.54 -2.17 -30.11
C ILE A 105 -3.68 -1.75 -28.91
N ASN A 106 -3.74 -0.47 -28.52
CA ASN A 106 -2.98 0.04 -27.38
C ASN A 106 -3.40 -0.65 -26.07
N ARG A 107 -4.71 -0.82 -25.84
CA ARG A 107 -5.23 -1.52 -24.66
C ARG A 107 -4.74 -2.96 -24.59
N GLU A 108 -4.77 -3.68 -25.72
CA GLU A 108 -4.27 -5.05 -25.82
C GLU A 108 -2.77 -5.11 -25.51
N TYR A 109 -1.97 -4.21 -26.09
CA TYR A 109 -0.53 -4.10 -25.83
C TYR A 109 -0.25 -3.86 -24.36
N HIS A 110 -0.88 -2.87 -23.72
CA HIS A 110 -0.65 -2.54 -22.32
C HIS A 110 -1.04 -3.70 -21.38
N SER A 111 -2.15 -4.39 -21.66
CA SER A 111 -2.56 -5.56 -20.89
C SER A 111 -1.51 -6.67 -20.94
N LYS A 112 -1.03 -7.02 -22.15
CA LYS A 112 0.02 -8.03 -22.34
C LYS A 112 1.36 -7.57 -21.75
N ALA A 113 1.72 -6.31 -21.92
CA ALA A 113 3.00 -5.76 -21.47
C ALA A 113 3.10 -5.76 -19.94
N ASN A 114 2.00 -5.49 -19.24
CA ASN A 114 1.95 -5.59 -17.77
C ASN A 114 2.19 -7.03 -17.31
N ARG A 115 1.57 -8.02 -17.98
CA ARG A 115 1.82 -9.43 -17.67
C ARG A 115 3.29 -9.81 -17.86
N VAL A 116 3.93 -9.36 -18.93
CA VAL A 116 5.37 -9.60 -19.17
C VAL A 116 6.24 -8.93 -18.11
N LYS A 117 5.88 -7.73 -17.65
CA LYS A 117 6.61 -7.02 -16.59
C LYS A 117 6.51 -7.72 -15.24
N GLU A 118 5.35 -8.30 -14.94
CA GLU A 118 5.06 -9.01 -13.69
C GLU A 118 5.55 -10.47 -13.72
N ASP A 119 5.98 -11.00 -14.86
CA ASP A 119 6.49 -12.36 -14.99
C ASP A 119 7.90 -12.49 -14.39
N GLU A 120 7.96 -13.06 -13.18
CA GLU A 120 9.19 -13.34 -12.43
C GLU A 120 10.01 -14.50 -13.02
N SER A 121 9.41 -15.34 -13.88
CA SER A 121 10.13 -16.45 -14.51
C SER A 121 11.09 -16.00 -15.62
N LEU A 122 10.90 -14.78 -16.14
CA LEU A 122 11.73 -14.18 -17.18
C LEU A 122 12.90 -13.39 -16.57
N SER A 123 14.06 -13.45 -17.20
CA SER A 123 15.13 -12.50 -16.90
C SER A 123 14.78 -11.09 -17.38
N GLN A 124 15.47 -10.07 -16.85
CA GLN A 124 15.28 -8.68 -17.29
C GLN A 124 15.50 -8.52 -18.80
N VAL A 125 16.52 -9.18 -19.35
CA VAL A 125 16.83 -9.15 -20.79
C VAL A 125 15.72 -9.77 -21.61
N GLN A 126 15.18 -10.93 -21.18
CA GLN A 126 14.07 -11.58 -21.85
C GLN A 126 12.79 -10.73 -21.80
N ARG A 127 12.47 -10.12 -20.66
CA ARG A 127 11.35 -9.17 -20.55
C ARG A 127 11.50 -8.02 -21.53
N GLN A 128 12.70 -7.43 -21.62
CA GLN A 128 12.97 -6.33 -22.54
C GLN A 128 12.79 -6.75 -24.01
N GLN A 129 13.32 -7.90 -24.40
CA GLN A 129 13.18 -8.43 -25.76
C GLN A 129 11.71 -8.69 -26.12
N GLN A 130 10.94 -9.31 -25.22
CA GLN A 130 9.51 -9.54 -25.45
C GLN A 130 8.72 -8.23 -25.55
N LEU A 131 9.00 -7.24 -24.69
CA LEU A 131 8.37 -5.94 -24.75
C LEU A 131 8.70 -5.19 -26.05
N GLN A 132 9.94 -5.27 -26.52
CA GLN A 132 10.37 -4.68 -27.80
C GLN A 132 9.65 -5.31 -28.98
N GLU A 133 9.57 -6.64 -29.01
CA GLU A 133 8.88 -7.37 -30.08
C GLU A 133 7.38 -7.04 -30.10
N MET A 134 6.72 -7.09 -28.94
CA MET A 134 5.31 -6.68 -28.83
C MET A 134 5.08 -5.22 -29.23
N ASN A 135 6.02 -4.33 -28.92
CA ASN A 135 5.93 -2.93 -29.33
C ASN A 135 6.07 -2.81 -30.86
N ARG A 136 6.96 -3.59 -31.49
CA ARG A 136 7.09 -3.65 -32.94
C ARG A 136 5.79 -4.14 -33.60
N GLU A 137 5.23 -5.25 -33.12
CA GLU A 137 3.94 -5.77 -33.59
C GLU A 137 2.81 -4.74 -33.43
N ARG A 138 2.78 -4.01 -32.31
CA ARG A 138 1.83 -2.92 -32.09
C ARG A 138 1.95 -1.86 -33.17
N GLN A 139 3.17 -1.41 -33.45
CA GLN A 139 3.44 -0.36 -34.43
C GLN A 139 3.06 -0.80 -35.84
N GLU A 140 3.37 -2.04 -36.22
CA GLU A 140 3.00 -2.65 -37.49
C GLU A 140 1.46 -2.74 -37.65
N ARG A 141 0.74 -3.14 -36.60
CA ARG A 141 -0.74 -3.20 -36.60
C ARG A 141 -1.40 -1.82 -36.69
N ILE A 142 -0.86 -0.82 -36.01
CA ILE A 142 -1.39 0.56 -36.13
C ILE A 142 -1.13 1.06 -37.54
N LEU A 143 0.09 0.87 -38.05
CA LEU A 143 0.48 1.30 -39.40
C LEU A 143 -0.39 0.69 -40.49
N SER A 144 -0.77 -0.59 -40.36
CA SER A 144 -1.62 -1.27 -41.35
C SER A 144 -3.07 -0.74 -41.37
N ILE A 145 -3.55 -0.18 -40.26
CA ILE A 145 -4.92 0.37 -40.16
C ILE A 145 -4.95 1.80 -40.67
N VAL A 146 -4.07 2.66 -40.16
CA VAL A 146 -4.17 4.11 -40.42
C VAL A 146 -3.29 4.58 -41.58
N GLY A 147 -2.34 3.75 -42.03
CA GLY A 147 -1.36 4.10 -43.06
C GLY A 147 -0.22 4.99 -42.54
N SER A 148 0.84 5.11 -43.35
CA SER A 148 2.08 5.81 -42.95
C SER A 148 1.89 7.30 -42.65
N SER A 149 1.05 7.99 -43.44
CA SER A 149 0.82 9.43 -43.28
C SER A 149 0.11 9.75 -41.96
N LYS A 150 -1.03 9.11 -41.68
CA LYS A 150 -1.77 9.32 -40.41
C LYS A 150 -0.94 8.83 -39.22
N LYS A 151 -0.17 7.75 -39.38
CA LYS A 151 0.71 7.24 -38.33
C LYS A 151 1.78 8.25 -37.91
N ALA A 152 2.43 8.92 -38.87
CA ALA A 152 3.40 9.97 -38.57
C ALA A 152 2.75 11.17 -37.87
N GLY A 153 1.51 11.53 -38.27
CA GLY A 153 0.72 12.54 -37.57
C GLY A 153 0.42 12.16 -36.13
N LEU A 154 0.00 10.91 -35.91
CA LEU A 154 -0.26 10.35 -34.59
C LEU A 154 0.98 10.39 -33.68
N ASP A 155 2.14 9.97 -34.20
CA ASP A 155 3.40 9.98 -33.43
C ASP A 155 3.81 11.39 -33.02
N LYS A 156 3.60 12.38 -33.90
CA LYS A 156 3.87 13.79 -33.60
C LYS A 156 2.94 14.31 -32.51
N GLU A 157 1.63 14.06 -32.63
CA GLU A 157 0.65 14.50 -31.64
C GLU A 157 0.86 13.81 -30.29
N GLU A 158 1.18 12.52 -30.28
CA GLU A 158 1.54 11.77 -29.07
C GLU A 158 2.77 12.37 -28.41
N LYS A 159 3.80 12.71 -29.19
CA LYS A 159 5.00 13.39 -28.67
C LYS A 159 4.66 14.73 -28.02
N THR A 160 3.89 15.59 -28.71
CA THR A 160 3.47 16.89 -28.16
C THR A 160 2.62 16.73 -26.89
N TRP A 161 1.69 15.77 -26.88
CA TRP A 161 0.88 15.46 -25.69
C TRP A 161 1.77 15.05 -24.51
N ARG A 162 2.77 14.19 -24.73
CA ARG A 162 3.71 13.75 -23.69
C ARG A 162 4.61 14.89 -23.18
N GLU A 163 5.11 15.74 -24.08
CA GLU A 163 5.92 16.91 -23.73
C GLU A 163 5.13 17.91 -22.88
N SER A 164 3.87 18.18 -23.25
CA SER A 164 2.99 19.09 -22.50
C SER A 164 2.76 18.64 -21.05
N ARG A 165 2.90 17.34 -20.79
CA ARG A 165 2.74 16.69 -19.47
C ARG A 165 4.07 16.43 -18.76
N GLY A 166 5.20 16.88 -19.31
CA GLY A 166 6.53 16.65 -18.73
C GLY A 166 6.98 15.18 -18.75
N LEU A 167 6.36 14.32 -19.57
CA LEU A 167 6.65 12.88 -19.60
C LEU A 167 7.88 12.50 -20.45
N GLY A 168 8.57 13.49 -21.04
CA GLY A 168 9.80 13.31 -21.82
C GLY A 168 9.64 12.44 -23.07
N ASP A 169 10.63 12.43 -23.96
CA ASP A 169 10.60 11.59 -25.17
C ASP A 169 10.96 10.12 -24.83
N TRP A 170 10.03 9.18 -25.00
CA TRP A 170 10.23 7.76 -24.64
C TRP A 170 11.12 7.03 -25.65
N HIS A 171 11.28 7.59 -26.86
CA HIS A 171 12.10 6.97 -27.90
C HIS A 171 13.59 6.91 -27.55
N ASN A 172 14.05 7.67 -26.56
CA ASN A 172 15.42 7.60 -26.03
C ASN A 172 15.59 6.71 -24.79
N GLY A 173 14.53 6.05 -24.29
CA GLY A 173 14.56 5.36 -22.99
C GLY A 173 14.81 3.85 -23.00
N TYR A 174 14.72 3.19 -24.16
CA TYR A 174 14.88 1.72 -24.25
C TYR A 174 16.24 1.25 -24.76
N GLY A 175 17.16 2.18 -24.98
CA GLY A 175 18.54 1.93 -25.31
C GLY A 175 19.36 3.15 -24.91
N ASN A 176 20.14 2.99 -23.84
CA ASN A 176 21.18 3.89 -23.33
C ASN A 176 20.76 4.95 -22.28
N GLU A 177 21.20 4.68 -21.05
CA GLU A 177 21.38 5.60 -19.93
C GLU A 177 20.14 6.13 -19.20
N ASN A 178 19.90 5.49 -18.04
CA ASN A 178 19.27 6.03 -16.83
C ASN A 178 19.21 7.57 -16.81
N PRO A 179 18.03 8.19 -17.06
CA PRO A 179 17.86 9.60 -16.79
C PRO A 179 17.84 9.72 -15.27
N LYS A 180 19.02 10.03 -14.71
CA LYS A 180 19.18 10.49 -13.34
C LYS A 180 17.99 11.42 -13.04
N TRP A 181 17.20 11.00 -12.06
CA TRP A 181 16.52 11.90 -11.13
C TRP A 181 17.55 12.96 -10.72
N LYS A 182 17.60 14.07 -11.46
CA LYS A 182 18.39 15.24 -11.10
C LYS A 182 17.51 16.01 -10.14
N ASN A 183 18.01 16.05 -8.90
CA ASN A 183 17.60 16.86 -7.75
C ASN A 183 16.81 18.13 -8.09
#